data_AF-A0A351FVS6-F1
#
_entry.id   AF-A0A351FVS6-F1
#
_cell.length_a   1.000
_cell.length_b   1.000
_cell.length_c   1.000
_cell.angle_alpha   90.00
_cell.angle_beta   90.00
_cell.angle_gamma   90.00
#
_symmetry.space_group_name_H-M   'P 1'
#
loop_
_entity.id
_entity.type
_entity.pdbx_description
1 polymer ?
#
loop_
_entity_poly.entity_id
_entity_poly.type
_entity_poly.pdbx_seq_one_letter_code
_entity_poly.pdbx_strand_id
1 'polypeptide(L)'
;MQQQLQKQERRGVQVLESILVIPFLAITLAAMVQLGATMSVQEAVEAAADEGAREAAKAAATATNPTQIVDAATEAVNEVLSVHGLALTANSGVRIILAEDAAASPVGDAGDASVTQIQTFPAPGQGELRVIILVKFDPTAAPNPDPIPNLLQSFGVDLANKQFEVSAIAKKE
;
A
#
# COMPACT_ATOMS: atom_id res chain seq x y z
N MET A 1 63.50 0.47 11.83
CA MET A 1 62.35 0.61 12.75
C MET A 1 61.31 1.65 12.29
N GLN A 2 61.66 2.72 11.57
CA GLN A 2 60.68 3.75 11.15
C GLN A 2 59.59 3.29 10.15
N GLN A 3 59.85 2.28 9.31
CA GLN A 3 58.84 1.77 8.36
C GLN A 3 57.69 0.98 9.02
N GLN A 4 57.84 0.49 10.26
CA GLN A 4 56.78 -0.27 10.93
C GLN A 4 55.69 0.63 11.55
N LEU A 5 56.05 1.84 11.97
CA LEU A 5 55.10 2.80 12.56
C LEU A 5 54.10 3.34 11.50
N GLN A 6 54.56 3.69 10.30
CA GLN A 6 53.68 4.16 9.21
C GLN A 6 52.67 3.10 8.72
N LYS A 7 53.02 1.81 8.82
CA LYS A 7 52.09 0.71 8.46
C LYS A 7 50.99 0.51 9.50
N GLN A 8 51.21 0.87 10.77
CA GLN A 8 50.21 0.76 11.82
C GLN A 8 49.20 1.91 11.78
N GLU A 9 49.63 3.14 11.48
CA GLU A 9 48.72 4.29 11.36
C GLU A 9 47.68 4.12 10.24
N ARG A 10 48.08 3.54 9.09
CA ARG A 10 47.15 3.25 7.99
C ARG A 10 46.11 2.21 8.33
N ARG A 11 46.43 1.25 9.21
CA ARG A 11 45.49 0.21 9.66
C ARG A 11 44.41 0.77 10.58
N GLY A 12 44.76 1.74 11.45
CA GLY A 12 43.80 2.39 12.35
C GLY A 12 42.72 3.16 11.57
N VAL A 13 43.14 3.93 10.57
CA VAL A 13 42.22 4.67 9.69
C VAL A 13 41.28 3.73 8.93
N GLN A 14 41.81 2.62 8.40
CA GLN A 14 41.02 1.66 7.63
C GLN A 14 39.96 0.93 8.47
N VAL A 15 40.26 0.65 9.76
CA VAL A 15 39.28 0.08 10.70
C VAL A 15 38.21 1.11 11.05
N LEU A 16 38.60 2.36 11.30
CA LEU A 16 37.65 3.43 11.58
C LEU A 16 36.70 3.69 10.40
N GLU A 17 37.24 3.69 9.17
CA GLU A 17 36.45 3.80 7.95
C GLU A 17 35.47 2.64 7.81
N SER A 18 35.93 1.40 8.03
CA SER A 18 35.04 0.23 8.00
C SER A 18 33.92 0.30 9.03
N ILE A 19 34.23 0.74 10.27
CA ILE A 19 33.25 0.89 11.35
C ILE A 19 32.18 1.94 11.00
N LEU A 20 32.52 2.98 10.25
CA LEU A 20 31.55 4.00 9.82
C LEU A 20 30.78 3.58 8.56
N VAL A 21 31.41 2.85 7.63
CA VAL A 21 30.78 2.46 6.36
C VAL A 21 29.77 1.33 6.56
N ILE A 22 30.06 0.34 7.40
CA ILE A 22 29.15 -0.81 7.63
C ILE A 22 27.74 -0.39 8.09
N PRO A 23 27.54 0.45 9.13
CA PRO A 23 26.21 0.85 9.55
C PRO A 23 25.48 1.67 8.48
N PHE A 24 26.20 2.50 7.73
CA PHE A 24 25.61 3.26 6.62
C PHE A 24 25.11 2.32 5.51
N LEU A 25 25.89 1.31 5.14
CA LEU A 25 25.47 0.28 4.18
C LEU A 25 24.28 -0.53 4.70
N ALA A 26 24.26 -0.89 5.98
CA ALA A 26 23.16 -1.64 6.59
C ALA A 26 21.84 -0.84 6.56
N ILE A 27 21.88 0.45 6.92
CA ILE A 27 20.71 1.34 6.87
C ILE A 27 20.23 1.51 5.42
N THR A 28 21.17 1.71 4.49
CA THR A 28 20.84 1.87 3.07
C THR A 28 20.16 0.61 2.51
N LEU A 29 20.66 -0.58 2.85
CA LEU A 29 20.07 -1.84 2.44
C LEU A 29 18.67 -2.04 3.04
N ALA A 30 18.50 -1.75 4.33
CA ALA A 30 17.19 -1.80 4.99
C ALA A 30 16.19 -0.85 4.33
N ALA A 31 16.63 0.36 3.97
CA ALA A 31 15.82 1.34 3.25
C ALA A 31 15.42 0.84 1.85
N MET A 32 16.35 0.25 1.10
CA MET A 32 16.05 -0.32 -0.22
C MET A 32 14.99 -1.43 -0.14
N VAL A 33 15.09 -2.32 0.86
CA VAL A 33 14.12 -3.41 1.06
C VAL A 33 12.74 -2.86 1.43
N GLN A 34 12.68 -1.95 2.41
CA GLN A 34 11.42 -1.38 2.88
C GLN A 34 10.73 -0.53 1.80
N LEU A 35 11.47 0.32 1.08
CA LEU A 35 10.93 1.13 -0.01
C LEU A 35 10.54 0.27 -1.22
N GLY A 36 11.33 -0.76 -1.55
CA GLY A 36 11.00 -1.69 -2.63
C GLY A 36 9.70 -2.46 -2.37
N ALA A 37 9.51 -2.97 -1.16
CA ALA A 37 8.25 -3.60 -0.77
C ALA A 37 7.07 -2.62 -0.82
N THR A 38 7.28 -1.37 -0.39
CA THR A 38 6.26 -0.32 -0.45
C THR A 38 5.83 -0.02 -1.89
N MET A 39 6.79 0.16 -2.80
CA MET A 39 6.50 0.42 -4.21
C MET A 39 5.77 -0.75 -4.87
N SER A 40 6.18 -1.99 -4.58
CA SER A 40 5.51 -3.18 -5.12
C SER A 40 4.05 -3.29 -4.66
N VAL A 41 3.76 -2.96 -3.40
CA VAL A 41 2.39 -2.94 -2.87
C VAL A 41 1.57 -1.80 -3.50
N GLN A 42 2.17 -0.62 -3.69
CA GLN A 42 1.50 0.51 -4.34
C GLN A 42 1.10 0.17 -5.78
N GLU A 43 2.00 -0.42 -6.56
CA GLU A 43 1.72 -0.85 -7.93
C GLU A 43 0.60 -1.91 -7.98
N ALA A 44 0.60 -2.86 -7.04
CA ALA A 44 -0.46 -3.86 -6.93
C ALA A 44 -1.81 -3.23 -6.59
N VAL A 45 -1.84 -2.22 -5.71
CA VAL A 45 -3.07 -1.52 -5.32
C VAL A 45 -3.58 -0.61 -6.44
N GLU A 46 -2.70 -0.01 -7.24
CA GLU A 46 -3.06 0.71 -8.47
C GLU A 46 -3.69 -0.22 -9.49
N ALA A 47 -3.07 -1.37 -9.76
CA ALA A 47 -3.64 -2.38 -10.66
C ALA A 47 -4.98 -2.92 -10.13
N ALA A 48 -5.09 -3.16 -8.82
CA ALA A 48 -6.33 -3.60 -8.20
C ALA A 48 -7.43 -2.55 -8.29
N ALA A 49 -7.10 -1.27 -8.15
CA ALA A 49 -8.07 -0.18 -8.28
C ALA A 49 -8.62 -0.12 -9.70
N ASP A 50 -7.76 -0.18 -10.72
CA ASP A 50 -8.16 -0.17 -12.12
C ASP A 50 -9.04 -1.38 -12.47
N GLU A 51 -8.65 -2.57 -12.03
CA GLU A 51 -9.41 -3.80 -12.29
C GLU A 51 -10.74 -3.82 -11.52
N GLY A 52 -10.72 -3.39 -10.25
CA GLY A 52 -11.94 -3.24 -9.45
C GLY A 52 -12.92 -2.24 -10.05
N ALA A 53 -12.43 -1.11 -10.58
CA ALA A 53 -13.26 -0.13 -11.27
C ALA A 53 -13.87 -0.72 -12.55
N ARG A 54 -13.07 -1.47 -13.32
CA ARG A 54 -13.50 -2.13 -14.55
C ARG A 54 -14.61 -3.16 -14.29
N GLU A 55 -14.43 -4.04 -13.30
CA GLU A 55 -15.43 -5.07 -12.99
C GLU A 55 -16.68 -4.47 -12.32
N ALA A 56 -16.54 -3.43 -11.47
CA ALA A 56 -17.69 -2.67 -10.97
C ALA A 56 -18.49 -2.02 -12.11
N ALA A 57 -17.81 -1.44 -13.10
CA ALA A 57 -18.48 -0.78 -14.22
C ALA A 57 -19.28 -1.76 -15.09
N LYS A 58 -18.76 -2.98 -15.31
CA LYS A 58 -19.50 -4.06 -15.99
C LYS A 58 -20.68 -4.55 -15.16
N ALA A 59 -20.49 -4.74 -13.86
CA ALA A 59 -21.55 -5.17 -12.97
C ALA A 59 -22.68 -4.14 -12.93
N ALA A 60 -22.36 -2.84 -12.95
CA ALA A 60 -23.36 -1.77 -12.94
C ALA A 60 -24.30 -1.77 -14.16
N ALA A 61 -23.90 -2.36 -15.28
CA ALA A 61 -24.75 -2.51 -16.47
C ALA A 61 -25.92 -3.50 -16.24
N THR A 62 -25.70 -4.50 -15.38
CA THR A 62 -26.63 -5.63 -15.16
C THR A 62 -27.13 -5.72 -13.72
N ALA A 63 -26.59 -4.90 -12.82
CA ALA A 63 -26.91 -4.91 -11.41
C ALA A 63 -28.37 -4.51 -11.18
N THR A 64 -29.05 -5.33 -10.40
CA THR A 64 -30.39 -5.05 -9.87
C THR A 64 -30.32 -4.41 -8.49
N ASN A 65 -29.19 -4.55 -7.79
CA ASN A 65 -28.93 -3.99 -6.46
C ASN A 65 -27.48 -3.44 -6.37
N PRO A 66 -27.25 -2.34 -5.62
CA PRO A 66 -25.92 -1.76 -5.41
C PRO A 66 -24.86 -2.73 -4.86
N THR A 67 -25.28 -3.69 -4.04
CA THR A 67 -24.39 -4.70 -3.46
C THR A 67 -23.68 -5.54 -4.51
N GLN A 68 -24.32 -5.82 -5.65
CA GLN A 68 -23.69 -6.60 -6.73
C GLN A 68 -22.50 -5.88 -7.36
N ILE A 69 -22.54 -4.54 -7.39
CA ILE A 69 -21.45 -3.70 -7.90
C ILE A 69 -20.26 -3.76 -6.91
N VAL A 70 -20.57 -3.67 -5.61
CA VAL A 70 -19.57 -3.76 -4.54
C VAL A 70 -18.94 -5.16 -4.50
N ASP A 71 -19.74 -6.21 -4.62
CA ASP A 71 -19.25 -7.60 -4.63
C ASP A 71 -18.30 -7.84 -5.82
N ALA A 72 -18.67 -7.37 -7.02
CA ALA A 72 -17.82 -7.49 -8.22
C ALA A 72 -16.48 -6.74 -8.07
N ALA A 73 -16.49 -5.50 -7.53
CA ALA A 73 -15.26 -4.80 -7.21
C ALA A 73 -14.44 -5.53 -6.14
N THR A 74 -15.10 -6.04 -5.10
CA THR A 74 -14.43 -6.73 -3.98
C THR A 74 -13.72 -7.98 -4.48
N GLU A 75 -14.38 -8.77 -5.32
CA GLU A 75 -13.81 -10.00 -5.89
C GLU A 75 -12.59 -9.69 -6.75
N ALA A 76 -12.71 -8.73 -7.67
CA ALA A 76 -11.62 -8.31 -8.55
C ALA A 76 -10.42 -7.74 -7.78
N VAL A 77 -10.67 -6.87 -6.79
CA VAL A 77 -9.62 -6.31 -5.95
C VAL A 77 -8.95 -7.40 -5.11
N ASN A 78 -9.73 -8.31 -4.53
CA ASN A 78 -9.19 -9.38 -3.70
C ASN A 78 -8.37 -10.40 -4.52
N GLU A 79 -8.72 -10.65 -5.79
CA GLU A 79 -7.91 -11.47 -6.69
C GLU A 79 -6.49 -10.91 -6.86
N VAL A 80 -6.36 -9.59 -7.02
CA VAL A 80 -5.06 -8.92 -7.17
C VAL A 80 -4.32 -8.83 -5.83
N LEU A 81 -5.00 -8.36 -4.77
CA LEU A 81 -4.36 -8.04 -3.49
C LEU A 81 -3.97 -9.27 -2.67
N SER A 82 -4.71 -10.37 -2.80
CA SER A 82 -4.44 -11.60 -2.03
C SER A 82 -3.05 -12.20 -2.30
N VAL A 83 -2.51 -12.00 -3.51
CA VAL A 83 -1.16 -12.41 -3.89
C VAL A 83 -0.09 -11.69 -3.04
N HIS A 84 -0.39 -10.48 -2.60
CA HIS A 84 0.47 -9.66 -1.75
C HIS A 84 0.17 -9.81 -0.25
N GLY A 85 -0.64 -10.81 0.15
CA GLY A 85 -1.03 -11.02 1.55
C GLY A 85 -2.01 -9.98 2.09
N LEU A 86 -2.55 -9.12 1.21
CA LEU A 86 -3.56 -8.13 1.53
C LEU A 86 -4.95 -8.71 1.28
N ALA A 87 -5.82 -8.68 2.27
CA ALA A 87 -7.17 -9.23 2.19
C ALA A 87 -8.21 -8.16 2.48
N LEU A 88 -9.37 -8.22 1.82
CA LEU A 88 -10.52 -7.36 2.12
C LEU A 88 -11.39 -7.96 3.24
N THR A 89 -10.82 -8.06 4.44
CA THR A 89 -11.52 -8.60 5.62
C THR A 89 -11.57 -7.57 6.74
N ALA A 90 -12.40 -7.83 7.76
CA ALA A 90 -12.41 -6.98 8.95
C ALA A 90 -11.02 -6.97 9.62
N ASN A 91 -10.56 -5.79 10.04
CA ASN A 91 -9.25 -5.56 10.67
C ASN A 91 -8.03 -5.92 9.80
N SER A 92 -8.17 -5.95 8.47
CA SER A 92 -7.04 -6.21 7.56
C SER A 92 -6.21 -4.97 7.23
N GLY A 93 -6.64 -3.78 7.64
CA GLY A 93 -6.04 -2.53 7.17
C GLY A 93 -6.37 -2.18 5.72
N VAL A 94 -7.21 -2.95 5.02
CA VAL A 94 -7.60 -2.68 3.63
C VAL A 94 -9.11 -2.46 3.53
N ARG A 95 -9.52 -1.36 2.89
CA ARG A 95 -10.92 -1.04 2.64
C ARG A 95 -11.11 -0.55 1.22
N ILE A 96 -12.22 -0.93 0.58
CA ILE A 96 -12.67 -0.32 -0.66
C ILE A 96 -13.90 0.54 -0.41
N ILE A 97 -14.00 1.64 -1.14
CA ILE A 97 -15.17 2.52 -1.17
C ILE A 97 -15.53 2.74 -2.64
N LEU A 98 -16.79 2.48 -2.98
CA LEU A 98 -17.33 2.72 -4.31
C LEU A 98 -18.17 4.00 -4.28
N ALA A 99 -17.91 4.91 -5.21
CA ALA A 99 -18.72 6.11 -5.42
C ALA A 99 -19.25 6.14 -6.85
N GLU A 100 -20.48 6.61 -7.01
CA GLU A 100 -21.17 6.68 -8.30
C GLU A 100 -21.86 8.03 -8.45
N ASP A 101 -21.85 8.52 -9.70
CA ASP A 101 -22.50 9.76 -10.12
C ASP A 101 -22.02 11.01 -9.34
N ALA A 102 -22.54 12.18 -9.74
CA ALA A 102 -22.16 13.48 -9.19
C ALA A 102 -22.52 13.67 -7.70
N ALA A 103 -23.23 12.72 -7.08
CA ALA A 103 -23.72 12.83 -5.71
C ALA A 103 -22.63 12.65 -4.64
N ALA A 104 -21.42 12.18 -5.01
CA ALA A 104 -20.31 11.88 -4.09
C ALA A 104 -20.67 10.93 -2.93
N SER A 105 -21.85 10.32 -2.95
CA SER A 105 -22.32 9.41 -1.91
C SER A 105 -21.80 8.00 -2.25
N PRO A 106 -21.23 7.27 -1.29
CA PRO A 106 -20.76 5.93 -1.55
C PRO A 106 -21.94 5.01 -1.89
N VAL A 107 -21.79 4.24 -2.97
CA VAL A 107 -22.68 3.14 -3.37
C VAL A 107 -22.62 2.04 -2.32
N GLY A 108 -21.43 1.83 -1.77
CA GLY A 108 -21.13 0.92 -0.68
C GLY A 108 -19.63 0.81 -0.46
N ASP A 109 -19.26 0.03 0.54
CA ASP A 109 -17.89 -0.21 0.95
C ASP A 109 -17.71 -1.65 1.43
N ALA A 110 -16.46 -2.14 1.38
CA ALA A 110 -16.10 -3.47 1.87
C ALA A 110 -14.70 -3.46 2.50
N GLY A 111 -14.44 -4.44 3.38
CA GLY A 111 -13.16 -4.59 4.08
C GLY A 111 -13.15 -3.97 5.49
N ASP A 112 -12.02 -3.38 5.87
CA ASP A 112 -11.78 -2.86 7.20
C ASP A 112 -12.39 -1.48 7.42
N ALA A 113 -13.56 -1.44 8.06
CA ALA A 113 -14.26 -0.20 8.39
C ALA A 113 -13.49 0.77 9.31
N SER A 114 -12.43 0.31 9.99
CA SER A 114 -11.58 1.17 10.83
C SER A 114 -10.67 2.09 10.01
N VAL A 115 -10.47 1.76 8.73
CA VAL A 115 -9.68 2.58 7.79
C VAL A 115 -10.58 3.67 7.20
N THR A 116 -10.18 4.92 7.42
CA THR A 116 -10.93 6.10 7.01
C THR A 116 -10.19 6.87 5.94
N GLN A 117 -10.93 7.35 4.95
CA GLN A 117 -10.42 8.20 3.90
C GLN A 117 -9.81 9.51 4.44
N ILE A 118 -8.64 9.89 3.94
CA ILE A 118 -7.87 11.10 4.27
C ILE A 118 -7.89 12.12 3.15
N GLN A 119 -8.08 11.70 1.90
CA GLN A 119 -8.17 12.59 0.75
C GLN A 119 -9.57 12.56 0.15
N THR A 120 -10.17 13.73 -0.07
CA THR A 120 -11.42 13.80 -0.81
C THR A 120 -11.13 13.72 -2.31
N PHE A 121 -11.71 12.72 -2.99
CA PHE A 121 -11.67 12.62 -4.44
C PHE A 121 -12.84 13.39 -5.07
N PRO A 122 -12.65 13.97 -6.28
CA PRO A 122 -13.77 14.58 -7.00
C PRO A 122 -14.81 13.51 -7.34
N ALA A 123 -16.08 13.90 -7.25
CA ALA A 123 -17.20 13.03 -7.60
C ALA A 123 -17.04 12.50 -9.03
N PRO A 124 -17.34 11.21 -9.28
CA PRO A 124 -17.33 10.67 -10.63
C PRO A 124 -18.38 11.37 -11.51
N GLY A 125 -18.13 11.43 -12.81
CA GLY A 125 -19.08 11.98 -13.78
C GLY A 125 -20.33 11.12 -13.93
N GLN A 126 -21.32 11.64 -14.67
CA GLN A 126 -22.53 10.89 -14.95
C GLN A 126 -22.20 9.61 -15.75
N GLY A 127 -22.61 8.45 -15.24
CA GLY A 127 -22.29 7.16 -15.86
C GLY A 127 -20.87 6.66 -15.58
N GLU A 128 -20.15 7.29 -14.65
CA GLU A 128 -18.84 6.82 -14.18
C GLU A 128 -18.97 6.23 -12.76
N LEU A 129 -18.10 5.27 -12.47
CA LEU A 129 -17.89 4.67 -11.16
C LEU A 129 -16.46 4.91 -10.74
N ARG A 130 -16.28 5.31 -9.49
CA ARG A 130 -14.97 5.42 -8.86
C ARG A 130 -14.82 4.33 -7.80
N VAL A 131 -13.72 3.60 -7.87
CA VAL A 131 -13.26 2.72 -6.79
C VAL A 131 -12.13 3.43 -6.07
N ILE A 132 -12.22 3.51 -4.76
CA ILE A 132 -11.19 4.05 -3.88
C ILE A 132 -10.71 2.89 -3.01
N ILE A 133 -9.42 2.58 -3.06
CA ILE A 133 -8.79 1.59 -2.20
C ILE A 133 -7.98 2.34 -1.14
N LEU A 134 -8.22 1.99 0.11
CA LEU A 134 -7.55 2.51 1.29
C LEU A 134 -6.71 1.39 1.87
N VAL A 135 -5.42 1.64 2.06
CA VAL A 135 -4.51 0.70 2.71
C VAL A 135 -3.81 1.39 3.85
N LYS A 136 -4.03 0.87 5.06
CA LYS A 136 -3.35 1.25 6.29
C LYS A 136 -2.28 0.21 6.59
N PHE A 137 -1.07 0.69 6.83
CA PHE A 137 0.03 -0.13 7.30
C PHE A 137 -0.06 -0.28 8.82
N ASP A 138 -0.30 -1.49 9.29
CA ASP A 138 -0.08 -1.92 10.65
C ASP A 138 0.81 -3.20 10.69
N PRO A 139 2.13 -3.07 10.94
CA PRO A 139 3.03 -4.22 11.03
C PRO A 139 2.76 -5.12 12.25
N THR A 140 1.84 -4.71 13.14
CA THR A 140 1.41 -5.47 14.31
C THR A 140 0.00 -6.05 14.17
N ALA A 141 -0.67 -5.84 13.03
CA ALA A 141 -1.98 -6.41 12.77
C ALA A 141 -1.90 -7.94 12.75
N ALA A 142 -2.69 -8.56 13.63
CA ALA A 142 -2.97 -9.99 13.62
C ALA A 142 -4.36 -10.19 12.98
N PRO A 143 -4.58 -11.24 12.16
CA PRO A 143 -3.74 -12.42 11.98
C PRO A 143 -2.71 -12.34 10.84
N ASN A 144 -2.82 -11.38 9.92
CA ASN A 144 -1.91 -11.23 8.78
C ASN A 144 -1.06 -9.96 8.96
N PRO A 145 0.23 -10.11 9.33
CA PRO A 145 1.11 -8.94 9.40
C PRO A 145 1.28 -8.35 8.00
N ASP A 146 1.38 -7.03 7.94
CA ASP A 146 1.57 -6.31 6.68
C ASP A 146 2.69 -6.89 5.81
N PRO A 147 2.54 -6.83 4.47
CA PRO A 147 3.59 -7.22 3.54
C PRO A 147 4.82 -6.30 3.59
N ILE A 148 4.71 -5.12 4.21
CA ILE A 148 5.80 -4.14 4.28
C ILE A 148 6.51 -4.24 5.63
N PRO A 149 7.80 -4.59 5.66
CA PRO A 149 8.54 -4.67 6.91
C PRO A 149 8.91 -3.27 7.43
N ASN A 150 8.82 -3.07 8.74
CA ASN A 150 9.18 -1.81 9.40
C ASN A 150 10.65 -1.82 9.89
N LEU A 151 11.60 -2.03 8.96
CA LEU A 151 13.02 -2.23 9.27
C LEU A 151 13.70 -0.96 9.80
N LEU A 152 13.20 0.21 9.39
CA LEU A 152 13.80 1.49 9.73
C LEU A 152 13.23 2.13 11.01
N GLN A 153 12.37 1.44 11.76
CA GLN A 153 11.73 1.97 12.97
C GLN A 153 12.76 2.44 14.01
N SER A 154 13.83 1.66 14.21
CA SER A 154 14.92 1.98 15.13
C SER A 154 15.75 3.20 14.71
N PHE A 155 15.63 3.62 13.45
CA PHE A 155 16.29 4.80 12.88
C PHE A 155 15.33 6.00 12.77
N GLY A 156 14.14 5.92 13.36
CA GLY A 156 13.17 7.02 13.41
C GLY A 156 12.24 7.13 12.20
N VAL A 157 12.28 6.16 11.27
CA VAL A 157 11.33 6.09 10.14
C VAL A 157 10.33 4.98 10.43
N ASP A 158 9.13 5.38 10.82
CA ASP A 158 8.05 4.47 11.19
C ASP A 158 6.90 4.52 10.18
N LEU A 159 6.57 3.37 9.59
CA LEU A 159 5.41 3.19 8.71
C LEU A 159 4.14 2.78 9.45
N ALA A 160 4.20 2.48 10.74
CA ALA A 160 3.04 2.11 11.51
C ALA A 160 1.97 3.22 11.48
N ASN A 161 0.73 2.81 11.23
CA ASN A 161 -0.44 3.68 11.05
C ASN A 161 -0.32 4.69 9.90
N LYS A 162 0.67 4.55 9.02
CA LYS A 162 0.67 5.28 7.75
C LYS A 162 -0.34 4.63 6.84
N GLN A 163 -0.92 5.43 5.97
CA GLN A 163 -1.92 4.98 5.02
C GLN A 163 -1.71 5.67 3.70
N PHE A 164 -2.13 5.00 2.64
CA PHE A 164 -2.19 5.56 1.31
C PHE A 164 -3.50 5.17 0.65
N GLU A 165 -3.88 5.97 -0.34
CA GLU A 165 -5.17 5.88 -1.00
C GLU A 165 -4.94 5.94 -2.50
N VAL A 166 -5.60 5.05 -3.20
CA VAL A 166 -5.58 5.01 -4.66
C VAL A 166 -7.02 5.04 -5.14
N SER A 167 -7.26 5.74 -6.24
CA SER A 167 -8.58 5.76 -6.85
C SER A 167 -8.49 5.56 -8.35
N ALA A 168 -9.39 4.74 -8.89
CA ALA A 168 -9.58 4.54 -10.31
C ALA A 168 -11.01 4.87 -10.72
N ILE A 169 -11.20 5.28 -11.98
CA ILE A 169 -12.51 5.59 -12.55
C ILE A 169 -12.72 4.72 -13.76
N ALA A 170 -13.91 4.13 -13.87
CA ALA A 170 -14.35 3.42 -15.04
C ALA A 170 -15.73 3.92 -15.48
N LYS A 171 -15.97 3.86 -16.79
CA LYS A 171 -17.26 4.23 -17.38
C LYS A 171 -18.13 2.98 -17.44
N LYS A 172 -19.41 3.12 -17.06
CA LYS A 172 -20.38 2.03 -17.15
C LYS A 172 -20.60 1.65 -18.61
N GLU A 173 -20.63 0.35 -18.88
CA GLU A 173 -20.88 -0.23 -20.20
C GLU A 173 -22.36 -0.52 -20.45
#